data_AF-A0ABD2CM64-F1
#
_entry.id   AF-A0ABD2CM64-F1
#
_cell.length_a   1.000
_cell.length_b   1.000
_cell.length_c   1.000
_cell.angle_alpha   90.00
_cell.angle_beta   90.00
_cell.angle_gamma   90.00
#
_symmetry.space_group_name_H-M   'P 1'
#
loop_
_entity.id
_entity.type
_entity.pdbx_description
1 polymer ?
#
loop_
_entity_poly.entity_id
_entity_poly.type
_entity_poly.pdbx_seq_one_letter_code
_entity_poly.pdbx_strand_id
1 'polypeptide(L)'
;MDSFFGYKEIQALQNLISPPKDDSDSEELYQNEAKRKGPGDIEVQKDVPFNNLKPHAPLKQKDDIWHSSEIHTLPISEINDPRKVPDYEIKFKQSVKTEDIFLNMGFKTPSTASCEWISVLIKLPQEVQEKIELSVESKVVDVRSPKYRLHLPTPHEVNPNASYAKWHNDTDMLELTLQLVRELDDINF
;
A
#
# COMPACT_ATOMS: atom_id res chain seq x y z
N MET A 1 25.40 -2.30 16.01
CA MET A 1 23.96 -2.61 16.18
C MET A 1 23.91 -4.04 16.64
N ASP A 2 24.01 -4.26 17.94
CA ASP A 2 24.09 -5.60 18.53
C ASP A 2 22.81 -5.86 19.32
N SER A 3 21.74 -6.22 18.62
CA SER A 3 20.52 -6.75 19.23
C SER A 3 20.59 -8.27 19.21
N PHE A 4 21.38 -8.85 20.11
CA PHE A 4 21.32 -10.27 20.38
C PHE A 4 20.19 -10.54 21.37
N PHE A 5 19.17 -11.28 20.93
CA PHE A 5 18.12 -11.75 21.83
C PHE A 5 18.73 -12.69 22.87
N GLY A 6 18.54 -12.34 24.14
CA GLY A 6 18.96 -13.17 25.27
C GLY A 6 18.10 -14.43 25.38
N TYR A 7 18.67 -15.46 26.02
CA TYR A 7 17.97 -16.73 26.29
C TYR A 7 16.57 -16.54 26.90
N LYS A 8 16.40 -15.56 27.80
CA LYS A 8 15.13 -15.27 28.45
C LYS A 8 14.07 -14.72 27.48
N GLU A 9 14.48 -13.92 26.50
CA GLU A 9 13.57 -13.33 25.51
C GLU A 9 13.10 -14.41 24.52
N ILE A 10 14.00 -15.30 24.12
CA ILE A 10 13.68 -16.47 23.30
C ILE A 10 12.73 -17.41 24.06
N GLN A 11 12.95 -17.63 25.36
CA GLN A 11 12.07 -18.45 26.19
C GLN A 11 10.69 -17.83 26.39
N ALA A 12 10.60 -16.50 26.55
CA ALA A 12 9.33 -15.79 26.61
C ALA A 12 8.53 -15.92 25.30
N LEU A 13 9.22 -15.82 24.16
CA LEU A 13 8.62 -16.00 22.84
C LEU A 13 8.11 -17.43 22.64
N GLN A 14 8.87 -18.44 23.08
CA GLN A 14 8.48 -19.84 23.02
C GLN A 14 7.15 -20.09 23.76
N ASN A 15 7.00 -19.56 24.98
CA ASN A 15 5.77 -19.70 25.76
C ASN A 15 4.57 -18.99 25.12
N LEU A 16 4.82 -17.92 24.36
CA LEU A 16 3.77 -17.19 23.64
C LEU A 16 3.30 -17.96 22.39
N ILE A 17 4.23 -18.56 21.64
CA ILE A 17 3.94 -19.27 20.39
C ILE A 17 3.39 -20.67 20.67
N SER A 18 3.86 -21.31 21.72
CA SER A 18 3.45 -22.65 22.15
C SER A 18 3.11 -22.63 23.63
N PRO A 19 1.93 -22.11 24.01
CA PRO A 19 1.47 -22.24 25.39
C PRO A 19 1.47 -23.73 25.77
N PRO A 20 1.90 -24.08 26.99
CA PRO A 20 1.86 -25.46 27.45
C PRO A 20 0.41 -25.94 27.36
N LYS A 21 0.22 -27.07 26.66
CA LYS A 21 -1.07 -27.76 26.65
C LYS A 21 -1.27 -28.31 28.06
N ASP A 22 -2.12 -27.65 28.84
CA ASP A 22 -2.73 -28.29 29.99
C ASP A 22 -3.69 -29.35 29.44
N ASP A 23 -3.23 -30.60 29.44
CA ASP A 23 -4.09 -31.78 29.33
C ASP A 23 -4.86 -31.93 30.66
N SER A 24 -5.76 -30.99 30.94
CA SER A 24 -6.71 -31.07 32.06
C SER A 24 -8.12 -31.12 31.49
N ASP A 25 -8.52 -32.36 31.18
CA ASP A 25 -9.85 -32.77 30.74
C ASP A 25 -10.85 -32.58 31.90
N SER A 26 -11.38 -31.36 32.04
CA SER A 26 -12.39 -31.03 33.04
C SER A 26 -13.37 -30.03 32.45
N GLU A 27 -14.51 -30.56 32.04
CA GLU A 27 -15.75 -29.84 31.76
C GLU A 27 -16.23 -29.11 33.03
N GLU A 28 -15.67 -27.94 33.31
CA GLU A 28 -16.26 -26.97 34.20
C GLU A 28 -16.54 -25.69 33.41
N LEU A 29 -17.83 -25.49 33.16
CA LEU A 29 -18.41 -24.25 32.67
C LEU A 29 -17.91 -23.11 33.56
N TYR A 30 -16.91 -22.38 33.09
CA TYR A 30 -16.55 -21.09 33.63
C TYR A 30 -17.69 -20.11 33.33
N GLN A 31 -18.73 -20.16 34.17
CA GLN A 31 -19.49 -18.99 34.59
C GLN A 31 -18.52 -18.06 35.33
N ASN A 32 -17.58 -17.49 34.58
CA ASN A 32 -16.85 -16.33 35.00
C ASN A 32 -17.87 -15.22 35.08
N GLU A 33 -18.09 -14.78 36.31
CA GLU A 33 -19.01 -13.75 36.76
C GLU A 33 -19.02 -12.54 35.83
N ALA A 34 -19.88 -12.60 34.81
CA ALA A 34 -20.32 -11.44 34.06
C ALA A 34 -21.13 -10.60 35.05
N LYS A 35 -20.46 -9.74 35.82
CA LYS A 35 -21.10 -8.65 36.55
C LYS A 35 -22.06 -7.99 35.58
N ARG A 36 -23.36 -8.14 35.84
CA ARG A 36 -24.44 -7.57 35.04
C ARG A 36 -24.29 -6.05 35.07
N LYS A 37 -23.59 -5.50 34.09
CA LYS A 37 -23.48 -4.06 33.84
C LYS A 37 -24.83 -3.58 33.32
N GLY A 38 -25.57 -2.88 34.18
CA GLY A 38 -26.80 -2.18 33.79
C GLY A 38 -26.47 -0.77 33.26
N PRO A 39 -27.43 -0.10 32.58
CA PRO A 39 -27.25 1.27 32.06
C PRO A 39 -26.89 2.33 33.11
N GLY A 40 -27.00 2.02 34.41
CA GLY A 40 -26.68 2.90 35.53
C GLY A 40 -25.27 2.71 36.14
N ASP A 41 -24.44 1.82 35.61
CA ASP A 41 -23.12 1.48 36.19
C ASP A 41 -21.94 2.22 35.53
N ILE A 42 -22.22 3.35 34.89
CA ILE A 42 -21.22 4.27 34.32
C ILE A 42 -20.77 5.22 35.43
N GLU A 43 -19.77 4.81 36.21
CA GLU A 43 -19.02 5.77 37.01
C GLU A 43 -18.15 6.62 36.07
N VAL A 44 -18.32 7.94 36.15
CA VAL A 44 -17.43 8.92 35.50
C VAL A 44 -16.07 8.82 36.17
N GLN A 45 -15.15 8.06 35.57
CA GLN A 45 -13.74 8.13 35.93
C GLN A 45 -13.27 9.56 35.66
N LYS A 46 -12.83 10.24 36.72
CA LYS A 46 -12.16 11.54 36.60
C LYS A 46 -10.99 11.38 35.65
N ASP A 47 -11.02 12.15 34.58
CA ASP A 47 -9.98 12.21 33.56
C ASP A 47 -8.60 12.33 34.22
N VAL A 48 -7.74 11.36 33.93
CA VAL A 48 -6.30 11.60 33.88
C VAL A 48 -6.07 12.85 33.03
N PRO A 49 -5.18 13.79 33.43
CA PRO A 49 -5.07 15.06 32.75
C PRO A 49 -4.58 14.82 31.32
N PHE A 50 -5.54 14.86 30.38
CA PHE A 50 -5.26 15.24 29.01
C PHE A 50 -4.56 16.58 29.10
N ASN A 51 -3.27 16.57 28.75
CA ASN A 51 -2.49 17.77 28.60
C ASN A 51 -3.33 18.77 27.80
N ASN A 52 -3.56 19.95 28.39
CA ASN A 52 -4.48 20.97 27.91
C ASN A 52 -4.15 21.42 26.48
N LEU A 53 -4.61 20.68 25.48
CA LEU A 53 -4.77 21.17 24.13
C LEU A 53 -6.24 21.52 24.02
N LYS A 54 -6.54 22.78 24.35
CA LYS A 54 -7.82 23.40 24.00
C LYS A 54 -8.09 23.08 22.53
N PRO A 55 -9.25 22.51 22.16
CA PRO A 55 -9.58 22.26 20.75
C PRO A 55 -9.69 23.54 19.90
N HIS A 56 -9.50 24.72 20.52
CA HIS A 56 -9.58 26.04 19.91
C HIS A 56 -8.39 26.95 20.32
N ALA A 57 -7.17 26.40 20.42
CA ALA A 57 -6.00 27.26 20.46
C ALA A 57 -5.89 28.01 19.11
N PRO A 58 -5.87 29.36 19.09
CA PRO A 58 -5.79 30.09 17.84
C PRO A 58 -4.45 29.80 17.17
N LEU A 59 -4.50 29.04 16.07
CA LEU A 59 -3.37 28.87 15.17
C LEU A 59 -3.05 30.25 14.59
N LYS A 60 -1.76 30.60 14.53
CA LYS A 60 -1.30 31.85 13.91
C LYS A 60 -1.90 31.92 12.50
N GLN A 61 -2.75 32.93 12.26
CA GLN A 61 -3.38 33.17 10.98
C GLN A 61 -2.29 33.39 9.91
N LYS A 62 -2.05 32.35 9.10
CA LYS A 62 -1.88 32.56 7.68
C LYS A 62 -3.28 32.52 7.09
N ASP A 63 -3.57 33.38 6.13
CA ASP A 63 -4.85 33.44 5.41
C ASP A 63 -5.12 32.21 4.52
N ASP A 64 -4.73 31.02 4.96
CA ASP A 64 -5.05 29.76 4.31
C ASP A 64 -6.30 29.17 4.97
N ILE A 65 -7.33 28.98 4.15
CA ILE A 65 -8.60 28.36 4.55
C ILE A 65 -8.38 26.90 5.01
N TRP A 66 -7.26 26.28 4.63
CA TRP A 66 -6.92 24.90 4.94
C TRP A 66 -5.54 24.80 5.62
N HIS A 67 -5.49 24.26 6.84
CA HIS A 67 -4.23 23.93 7.50
C HIS A 67 -3.79 22.49 7.18
N SER A 68 -2.51 22.26 6.91
CA SER A 68 -1.97 20.93 6.55
C SER A 68 -2.25 19.85 7.60
N SER A 69 -2.40 20.25 8.87
CA SER A 69 -2.77 19.39 10.00
C SER A 69 -4.26 19.02 10.06
N GLU A 70 -5.12 19.69 9.29
CA GLU A 70 -6.56 19.38 9.17
C GLU A 70 -6.84 18.41 8.02
N ILE A 71 -5.90 18.29 7.07
CA ILE A 71 -5.96 17.35 5.95
C ILE A 71 -5.62 15.95 6.49
N HIS A 72 -6.65 15.19 6.84
CA HIS A 72 -6.50 13.76 7.09
C HIS A 72 -6.31 13.06 5.74
N THR A 73 -5.09 12.62 5.45
CA THR A 73 -4.79 11.70 4.34
C THR A 73 -5.36 10.32 4.68
N LEU A 74 -6.68 10.18 4.57
CA LEU A 74 -7.30 8.86 4.56
C LEU A 74 -6.76 8.11 3.34
N PRO A 75 -6.38 6.82 3.47
CA PRO A 75 -6.07 6.00 2.30
C PRO A 75 -7.29 6.03 1.38
N ILE A 76 -7.10 6.47 0.14
CA ILE A 76 -8.13 6.79 -0.88
C ILE A 76 -9.04 5.59 -1.25
N SER A 77 -8.90 4.44 -0.59
CA SER A 77 -9.71 3.24 -0.81
C SER A 77 -11.22 3.42 -0.59
N GLU A 78 -11.68 4.50 0.05
CA GLU A 78 -13.10 4.69 0.37
C GLU A 78 -13.74 5.97 -0.19
N ILE A 79 -13.20 6.53 -1.28
CA ILE A 79 -14.04 7.35 -2.15
C ILE A 79 -14.86 6.36 -2.97
N ASN A 80 -16.12 6.16 -2.58
CA ASN A 80 -17.06 5.29 -3.28
C ASN A 80 -17.39 5.89 -4.65
N ASP A 81 -16.45 5.76 -5.59
CA ASP A 81 -16.61 6.19 -6.96
C ASP A 81 -17.59 5.23 -7.66
N PRO A 82 -18.66 5.73 -8.30
CA PRO A 82 -19.61 4.88 -9.01
C PRO A 82 -19.03 4.18 -10.24
N ARG A 83 -17.83 4.57 -10.68
CA ARG A 83 -17.13 3.99 -11.85
C ARG A 83 -16.61 2.59 -11.53
N LYS A 84 -16.59 1.74 -12.56
CA LYS A 84 -16.09 0.37 -12.43
C LYS A 84 -14.57 0.36 -12.40
N VAL A 85 -13.99 -0.56 -11.65
CA VAL A 85 -12.55 -0.86 -11.77
C VAL A 85 -12.35 -1.68 -13.04
N PRO A 86 -11.49 -1.25 -13.98
CA PRO A 86 -11.21 -2.01 -15.20
C PRO A 86 -10.36 -3.24 -14.91
N ASP A 87 -10.45 -4.25 -15.76
CA ASP A 87 -9.53 -5.39 -15.71
C ASP A 87 -8.12 -4.95 -16.13
N TYR A 88 -7.12 -5.30 -15.33
CA TYR A 88 -5.73 -4.97 -15.63
C TYR A 88 -4.78 -6.15 -15.38
N GLU A 89 -3.66 -6.13 -16.10
CA GLU A 89 -2.58 -7.11 -15.97
C GLU A 89 -1.25 -6.36 -15.80
N ILE A 90 -0.43 -6.79 -14.83
CA ILE A 90 0.89 -6.20 -14.57
C ILE A 90 1.97 -7.18 -15.06
N LYS A 91 2.88 -6.70 -15.91
CA LYS A 91 4.02 -7.46 -16.43
C LYS A 91 5.31 -6.73 -16.08
N PHE A 92 6.32 -7.47 -15.63
CA PHE A 92 7.65 -6.93 -15.42
C PHE A 92 8.48 -7.09 -16.70
N LYS A 93 9.15 -6.02 -17.12
CA LYS A 93 9.95 -5.96 -18.34
C LYS A 93 11.42 -5.73 -17.95
N GLN A 94 12.28 -6.59 -18.47
CA GLN A 94 13.72 -6.56 -18.24
C GLN A 94 14.44 -6.28 -19.55
N SER A 95 15.32 -5.28 -19.57
CA SER A 95 16.23 -5.08 -20.70
C SER A 95 17.35 -6.11 -20.59
N VAL A 96 17.49 -6.96 -21.61
CA VAL A 96 18.50 -8.02 -21.66
C VAL A 96 19.38 -7.80 -22.88
N LYS A 97 20.69 -7.70 -22.67
CA LYS A 97 21.69 -7.53 -23.73
C LYS A 97 22.24 -8.87 -24.19
N THR A 98 22.94 -8.86 -25.32
CA THR A 98 23.67 -10.04 -25.85
C THR A 98 24.67 -10.59 -24.83
N GLU A 99 25.32 -9.73 -24.04
CA GLU A 99 26.25 -10.12 -22.98
C GLU A 99 25.57 -10.91 -21.86
N ASP A 100 24.31 -10.63 -21.57
CA ASP A 100 23.52 -11.33 -20.55
C ASP A 100 23.07 -12.71 -21.07
N ILE A 101 22.59 -12.76 -22.32
CA ILE A 101 22.04 -14.00 -22.91
C ILE A 101 23.16 -15.00 -23.23
N PHE A 102 24.24 -14.52 -23.83
CA PHE A 102 25.27 -15.40 -24.40
C PHE A 102 26.48 -15.59 -23.48
N LEU A 103 26.79 -14.61 -22.63
CA LEU A 103 28.00 -14.62 -21.79
C LEU A 103 27.68 -14.58 -20.30
N ASN A 104 26.41 -14.38 -19.92
CA ASN A 104 25.95 -14.27 -18.53
C ASN A 104 26.76 -13.23 -17.71
N MET A 105 27.18 -12.13 -18.35
CA MET A 105 28.11 -11.14 -17.75
C MET A 105 27.44 -9.95 -17.07
N GLY A 106 26.19 -9.61 -17.38
CA GLY A 106 25.51 -8.49 -16.70
C GLY A 106 24.84 -8.88 -15.38
N PHE A 107 25.06 -10.11 -14.89
CA PHE A 107 24.50 -10.72 -13.67
C PHE A 107 23.00 -10.50 -13.39
N LYS A 108 22.25 -10.15 -14.43
CA LYS A 108 20.79 -10.11 -14.42
C LYS A 108 20.20 -11.46 -14.04
N THR A 109 19.24 -11.43 -13.13
CA THR A 109 18.48 -12.61 -12.71
C THR A 109 17.10 -12.64 -13.37
N PRO A 110 16.43 -13.80 -13.48
CA PRO A 110 15.03 -13.87 -13.91
C PRO A 110 14.03 -13.34 -12.86
N SER A 111 14.52 -12.74 -11.78
CA SER A 111 13.71 -12.15 -10.72
C SER A 111 13.19 -10.77 -11.12
N THR A 112 12.08 -10.35 -10.52
CA THR A 112 11.58 -8.97 -10.64
C THR A 112 12.56 -7.93 -10.11
N ALA A 113 13.52 -8.34 -9.28
CA ALA A 113 14.63 -7.50 -8.82
C ALA A 113 15.49 -6.96 -9.98
N SER A 114 15.70 -7.72 -11.06
CA SER A 114 16.48 -7.25 -12.22
C SER A 114 15.62 -6.58 -13.31
N CYS A 115 14.30 -6.43 -13.09
CA CYS A 115 13.40 -5.76 -14.03
C CYS A 115 13.41 -4.24 -13.81
N GLU A 116 13.74 -3.48 -14.86
CA GLU A 116 13.83 -2.02 -14.84
C GLU A 116 12.47 -1.35 -15.15
N TRP A 117 11.52 -2.09 -15.71
CA TRP A 117 10.26 -1.56 -16.21
C TRP A 117 9.07 -2.38 -15.71
N ILE A 118 7.95 -1.70 -15.46
CA ILE A 118 6.65 -2.31 -15.21
C ILE A 118 5.72 -1.93 -16.35
N SER A 119 5.03 -2.91 -16.92
CA SER A 119 4.00 -2.70 -17.92
C SER A 119 2.63 -3.03 -17.36
N VAL A 120 1.71 -2.06 -17.35
CA VAL A 120 0.34 -2.25 -16.89
C VAL A 120 -0.58 -2.21 -18.11
N LEU A 121 -1.24 -3.33 -18.39
CA LEU A 121 -2.18 -3.49 -19.49
C LEU A 121 -3.59 -3.36 -18.94
N ILE A 122 -4.31 -2.30 -19.30
CA ILE A 122 -5.61 -1.95 -18.73
C ILE A 122 -6.66 -2.05 -19.83
N LYS A 123 -7.66 -2.92 -19.63
CA LYS A 123 -8.76 -3.12 -20.59
C LYS A 123 -9.86 -2.09 -20.34
N LEU A 124 -10.15 -1.27 -21.34
CA LEU A 124 -11.13 -0.19 -21.28
C LEU A 124 -12.10 -0.32 -22.46
N PRO A 125 -12.93 -1.39 -22.51
CA PRO A 125 -13.80 -1.64 -23.64
C PRO A 125 -14.84 -0.53 -23.79
N GLN A 126 -15.12 -0.14 -25.04
CA GLN A 126 -16.10 0.90 -25.38
C GLN A 126 -15.77 2.28 -24.80
N GLU A 127 -14.48 2.57 -24.60
CA GLU A 127 -13.97 3.89 -24.22
C GLU A 127 -13.17 4.50 -25.38
N VAL A 128 -13.08 5.83 -25.41
CA VAL A 128 -12.32 6.55 -26.43
C VAL A 128 -11.06 7.11 -25.80
N GLN A 129 -9.91 7.01 -26.49
CA GLN A 129 -8.62 7.50 -26.00
C GLN A 129 -8.67 8.95 -25.48
N GLU A 130 -9.40 9.83 -26.16
CA GLU A 130 -9.54 11.26 -25.81
C GLU A 130 -10.24 11.51 -24.47
N LYS A 131 -11.04 10.53 -24.00
CA LYS A 131 -11.78 10.61 -22.73
C LYS A 131 -11.02 9.97 -21.56
N ILE A 132 -9.85 9.40 -21.83
CA ILE A 132 -9.02 8.75 -20.84
C ILE A 132 -8.03 9.78 -20.31
N GLU A 133 -8.10 10.01 -19.01
CA GLU A 133 -7.15 10.80 -18.24
C GLU A 133 -6.19 9.85 -17.52
N LEU A 134 -4.90 10.08 -17.70
CA LEU A 134 -3.82 9.31 -17.07
C LEU A 134 -2.97 10.26 -16.23
N SER A 135 -2.86 9.95 -14.94
CA SER A 135 -1.91 10.59 -14.03
C SER A 135 -0.91 9.56 -13.53
N VAL A 136 0.38 9.84 -13.71
CA VAL A 136 1.48 9.01 -13.21
C VAL A 136 2.23 9.81 -12.17
N GLU A 137 2.10 9.39 -10.91
CA GLU A 137 2.90 9.89 -9.79
C GLU A 137 4.01 8.90 -9.47
N SER A 138 4.95 9.29 -8.59
CA SER A 138 6.08 8.45 -8.23
C SER A 138 5.66 7.11 -7.61
N LYS A 139 4.58 7.05 -6.83
CA LYS A 139 4.15 5.82 -6.12
C LYS A 139 2.79 5.30 -6.54
N VAL A 140 2.12 5.98 -7.46
CA VAL A 140 0.71 5.77 -7.76
C VAL A 140 0.45 6.08 -9.23
N VAL A 141 -0.37 5.25 -9.86
CA VAL A 141 -0.95 5.51 -11.17
C VAL A 141 -2.46 5.64 -11.02
N ASP A 142 -3.02 6.72 -11.54
CA ASP A 142 -4.47 6.95 -11.59
C ASP A 142 -4.91 7.02 -13.05
N VAL A 143 -5.82 6.13 -13.43
CA VAL A 143 -6.44 6.10 -14.76
C VAL A 143 -7.92 6.35 -14.58
N ARG A 144 -8.43 7.37 -15.28
CA ARG A 144 -9.82 7.79 -15.19
C ARG A 144 -10.44 7.84 -16.58
N SER A 145 -11.62 7.27 -16.69
CA SER A 145 -12.50 7.43 -17.84
C SER A 145 -13.94 7.68 -17.34
N PRO A 146 -14.87 8.11 -18.21
CA PRO A 146 -16.28 8.24 -17.86
C PRO A 146 -16.88 7.00 -17.18
N LYS A 147 -16.46 5.79 -17.61
CA LYS A 147 -16.98 4.51 -17.11
C LYS A 147 -16.09 3.85 -16.07
N TYR A 148 -14.77 4.07 -16.16
CA TYR A 148 -13.78 3.32 -15.39
C TYR A 148 -12.91 4.22 -14.54
N ARG A 149 -12.46 3.70 -13.40
CA ARG A 149 -11.42 4.31 -12.58
C ARG A 149 -10.50 3.24 -12.03
N LEU A 150 -9.20 3.45 -12.17
CA LEU A 150 -8.18 2.58 -11.61
C LEU A 150 -7.18 3.45 -10.85
N HIS A 151 -7.14 3.28 -9.54
CA HIS A 151 -6.10 3.83 -8.69
C HIS A 151 -5.19 2.69 -8.25
N LEU A 152 -3.98 2.65 -8.79
CA LEU A 152 -3.04 1.55 -8.62
C LEU A 152 -1.75 2.05 -7.97
N PRO A 153 -1.45 1.67 -6.71
CA PRO A 153 -0.15 1.94 -6.12
C PRO A 153 0.93 1.10 -6.81
N THR A 154 2.09 1.72 -7.08
CA THR A 154 3.24 1.03 -7.67
C THR A 154 4.07 0.34 -6.56
N PRO A 155 4.65 -0.84 -6.83
CA PRO A 155 5.48 -1.53 -5.83
C PRO A 155 6.72 -0.74 -5.39
N HIS A 156 7.29 0.01 -6.33
CA HIS A 156 8.44 0.88 -6.13
C HIS A 156 8.19 2.24 -6.77
N GLU A 157 9.07 3.19 -6.46
CA GLU A 157 9.03 4.51 -7.08
C GLU A 157 9.25 4.38 -8.59
N VAL A 158 8.52 5.18 -9.36
CA VAL A 158 8.63 5.25 -10.82
C VAL A 158 9.04 6.65 -11.25
N ASN A 159 9.74 6.74 -12.38
CA ASN A 159 10.07 8.01 -13.02
C ASN A 159 8.95 8.39 -14.02
N PRO A 160 8.11 9.40 -13.73
CA PRO A 160 7.01 9.76 -14.64
C PRO A 160 7.50 10.29 -15.99
N ASN A 161 8.66 10.93 -16.03
CA ASN A 161 9.19 11.56 -17.25
C ASN A 161 9.77 10.55 -18.25
N ALA A 162 10.25 9.42 -17.76
CA ALA A 162 10.77 8.32 -18.60
C ALA A 162 9.72 7.24 -18.89
N SER A 163 8.58 7.32 -18.19
CA SER A 163 7.44 6.44 -18.40
C SER A 163 6.62 6.91 -19.60
N TYR A 164 5.94 5.99 -20.28
CA TYR A 164 5.09 6.31 -21.43
C TYR A 164 3.86 5.41 -21.49
N ALA A 165 2.87 5.84 -22.26
CA ALA A 165 1.61 5.14 -22.44
C ALA A 165 1.31 4.98 -23.93
N LYS A 166 0.68 3.87 -24.29
CA LYS A 166 0.22 3.57 -25.65
C LYS A 166 -1.21 3.05 -25.59
N TRP A 167 -2.07 3.62 -26.42
CA TRP A 167 -3.42 3.13 -26.62
C TRP A 167 -3.47 2.18 -27.83
N HIS A 168 -4.09 1.02 -27.66
CA HIS A 168 -4.31 0.03 -28.70
C HIS A 168 -5.79 0.02 -29.09
N ASN A 169 -6.11 0.63 -30.25
CA ASN A 169 -7.48 0.74 -30.77
C ASN A 169 -8.12 -0.61 -31.11
N ASP A 170 -7.31 -1.61 -31.50
CA ASP A 170 -7.84 -2.91 -31.93
C ASP A 170 -8.41 -3.72 -30.77
N THR A 171 -7.91 -3.48 -29.55
CA THR A 171 -8.24 -4.25 -28.34
C THR A 171 -8.85 -3.41 -27.23
N ASP A 172 -9.13 -2.13 -27.48
CA ASP A 172 -9.56 -1.14 -26.48
C ASP A 172 -8.72 -1.21 -25.19
N MET A 173 -7.39 -1.20 -25.34
CA MET A 173 -6.46 -1.44 -24.23
C MET A 173 -5.42 -0.33 -24.09
N LEU A 174 -5.24 0.16 -22.87
CA LEU A 174 -4.19 1.09 -22.50
C LEU A 174 -2.99 0.31 -21.97
N GLU A 175 -1.86 0.39 -22.66
CA GLU A 175 -0.56 -0.12 -22.21
C GLU A 175 0.24 1.01 -21.59
N LEU A 176 0.48 0.93 -20.28
CA LEU A 176 1.39 1.81 -19.56
C LEU A 176 2.73 1.09 -19.43
N THR A 177 3.82 1.78 -19.71
CA THR A 177 5.19 1.30 -19.43
C THR A 177 5.86 2.31 -18.51
N LEU A 178 6.09 1.88 -17.28
CA LEU A 178 6.60 2.68 -16.17
C LEU A 178 8.07 2.30 -15.92
N GLN A 179 8.95 3.30 -15.84
CA GLN A 179 10.34 3.05 -15.45
C GLN A 179 10.45 3.03 -13.92
N LEU A 180 10.97 1.94 -13.36
CA LEU A 180 11.25 1.85 -11.93
C LEU A 180 12.50 2.65 -11.58
N VAL A 181 12.49 3.25 -10.38
CA VAL A 181 13.63 3.90 -9.76
C VAL A 181 13.81 3.27 -8.38
N ARG A 182 14.84 2.44 -8.24
CA ARG A 182 15.20 1.81 -6.96
C ARG A 182 16.60 2.24 -6.54
N GLU A 183 16.83 2.32 -5.23
CA GLU A 183 18.11 2.81 -4.66
C GLU A 183 19.33 2.04 -5.14
N LEU A 184 19.15 0.76 -5.49
CA LEU A 184 20.22 -0.12 -5.93
C LEU A 184 20.23 -0.33 -7.43
N ASP A 185 19.44 0.35 -8.26
CA ASP A 185 19.42 0.07 -9.71
C ASP A 185 20.75 0.36 -10.43
N ASP A 186 21.59 1.23 -9.87
CA ASP A 186 22.95 1.48 -10.36
C ASP A 186 23.94 0.35 -10.02
N ILE A 187 23.58 -0.51 -9.05
CA ILE A 187 24.41 -1.60 -8.51
C ILE A 187 23.76 -2.97 -8.81
N ASN A 188 22.45 -2.98 -9.06
CA ASN A 188 21.67 -4.16 -9.33
C ASN A 188 22.07 -4.68 -10.69
N PHE A 189 22.51 -5.93 -10.64
CA PHE A 189 22.84 -6.71 -11.79
C PHE A 189 21.58 -7.39 -12.32
#